data_AF-A0A2U3H1H7-F1
#
_entry.id   AF-A0A2U3H1H7-F1
#
_cell.length_a   1.000
_cell.length_b   1.000
_cell.length_c   1.000
_cell.angle_alpha   90.00
_cell.angle_beta   90.00
_cell.angle_gamma   90.00
#
_symmetry.space_group_name_H-M   'P 1'
#
loop_
_entity.id
_entity.type
_entity.pdbx_description
1 polymer ?
#
loop_
_entity_poly.entity_id
_entity_poly.type
_entity_poly.pdbx_seq_one_letter_code
_entity_poly.pdbx_strand_id
1 'polypeptide(L)'
;MRAQPSACPATTPNTPPQHGTKPSWPPRSKPPTSPAPRTRTITSPGELRALHAAGVLGLPFVVKPADGAGSAGITVVTSPDQTEAAWRAARTAQVMYGLPRDPRVLAQDHVPGDEFSVESFTQHGATTHLCITRKHTTDGAHRVELGHTLPARLPTATERALFEQTERAITAVGVRNGATHTELILNSDGRCSVLEIGARLGAGHIGVLIQHALGIDPWRALWDIALGQPASLIPATRGYATARFLTSPRAGRLAAVTGLPPVTPTVPAAHIRAAAGTHVGPATSNRGRLGHVIVTGPDPRTVDDQADQILRQITVTVTPGSGT
;
A
#
# COMPACT_ATOMS: atom_id res chain seq x y z
N MET A 1 45.78 5.32 15.87
CA MET A 1 44.65 6.01 15.23
C MET A 1 43.49 5.01 15.17
N ARG A 2 42.63 4.97 16.20
CA ARG A 2 41.45 4.08 16.24
C ARG A 2 40.23 4.94 15.89
N ALA A 3 39.61 4.66 14.75
CA ALA A 3 38.35 5.29 14.36
C ALA A 3 37.24 4.81 15.32
N GLN A 4 36.54 5.75 15.95
CA GLN A 4 35.29 5.46 16.64
C GLN A 4 34.21 5.17 15.59
N PRO A 5 33.32 4.17 15.81
CA PRO A 5 32.19 3.95 14.93
C PRO A 5 31.17 5.08 15.15
N SER A 6 30.90 5.86 14.10
CA SER A 6 29.75 6.75 14.07
C SER A 6 28.48 5.90 14.04
N ALA A 7 27.56 6.13 14.99
CA ALA A 7 26.28 5.45 15.01
C ALA A 7 25.47 5.84 13.77
N CYS A 8 25.03 4.83 13.00
CA CYS A 8 24.09 5.00 11.90
C CYS A 8 22.75 5.50 12.47
N PRO A 9 22.13 6.57 11.95
CA PRO A 9 20.91 7.17 12.51
C PRO A 9 19.62 6.34 12.29
N ALA A 10 19.76 5.02 12.10
CA ALA A 10 18.65 4.08 12.05
C ALA A 10 17.99 3.99 13.44
N THR A 11 16.92 4.76 13.62
CA THR A 11 15.93 4.69 14.70
C THR A 11 16.52 4.36 16.08
N THR A 12 17.11 5.35 16.75
CA THR A 12 17.51 5.24 18.17
C THR A 12 16.43 5.79 19.12
N PRO A 13 16.27 5.19 20.32
CA PRO A 13 15.28 5.61 21.31
C PRO A 13 15.76 6.83 22.12
N ASN A 14 14.85 7.80 22.27
CA ASN A 14 14.77 8.90 23.25
C ASN A 14 16.08 9.52 23.79
N THR A 15 16.40 10.74 23.30
CA THR A 15 17.15 11.77 24.03
C THR A 15 16.45 13.13 23.83
N PRO A 16 16.20 13.93 24.89
CA PRO A 16 15.48 15.19 24.76
C PRO A 16 16.35 16.31 24.16
N PRO A 17 15.82 17.20 23.31
CA PRO A 17 16.60 18.27 22.72
C PRO A 17 16.74 19.47 23.68
N GLN A 18 17.96 20.01 23.79
CA GLN A 18 18.22 21.34 24.34
C GLN A 18 17.94 22.43 23.30
N HIS A 19 17.49 23.58 23.78
CA HIS A 19 16.80 24.64 23.05
C HIS A 19 17.67 25.45 22.07
N GLY A 20 17.02 25.86 20.96
CA GLY A 20 17.38 26.98 20.09
C GLY A 20 16.11 27.50 19.41
N THR A 21 15.82 28.78 19.58
CA THR A 21 14.50 29.43 19.40
C THR A 21 14.04 29.60 17.94
N LYS A 22 12.83 29.08 17.63
CA LYS A 22 11.94 29.39 16.49
C LYS A 22 10.48 29.07 16.92
N PRO A 23 9.44 29.67 16.28
CA PRO A 23 8.15 29.95 16.92
C PRO A 23 7.49 28.71 17.53
N SER A 24 7.08 28.88 18.79
CA SER A 24 6.43 27.86 19.61
C SER A 24 5.07 27.49 19.04
N TRP A 25 4.95 26.27 18.52
CA TRP A 25 3.66 25.63 18.36
C TRP A 25 3.12 25.26 19.76
N PRO A 26 1.82 25.43 20.03
CA PRO A 26 1.26 25.17 21.34
C PRO A 26 1.55 23.73 21.82
N PRO A 27 1.67 23.52 23.14
CA PRO A 27 2.04 22.22 23.71
C PRO A 27 1.11 21.12 23.21
N ARG A 28 1.73 19.98 22.90
CA ARG A 28 1.12 18.75 22.38
C ARG A 28 -0.23 18.49 23.05
N SER A 29 -1.30 18.78 22.33
CA SER A 29 -2.64 18.31 22.65
C SER A 29 -2.63 16.77 22.67
N LYS A 30 -3.52 16.17 23.46
CA LYS A 30 -3.81 14.71 23.47
C LYS A 30 -3.63 14.12 22.06
N PRO A 31 -3.05 12.91 21.91
CA PRO A 31 -2.97 12.28 20.60
C PRO A 31 -4.39 12.26 20.03
N PRO A 32 -4.61 12.86 18.85
CA PRO A 32 -5.93 12.85 18.24
C PRO A 32 -6.35 11.39 18.11
N THR A 33 -7.56 11.06 18.54
CA THR A 33 -8.16 9.74 18.31
C THR A 33 -8.04 9.46 16.83
N SER A 34 -7.09 8.60 16.44
CA SER A 34 -6.88 8.27 15.05
C SER A 34 -8.15 7.61 14.54
N PRO A 35 -8.78 8.08 13.44
CA PRO A 35 -9.91 7.43 12.79
C PRO A 35 -9.50 6.11 12.10
N ALA A 36 -8.63 5.33 12.73
CA ALA A 36 -8.36 3.97 12.32
C ALA A 36 -9.61 3.12 12.61
N PRO A 37 -9.95 2.15 11.74
CA PRO A 37 -11.06 1.26 12.01
C PRO A 37 -10.82 0.47 13.28
N ARG A 38 -11.89 0.22 14.06
CA ARG A 38 -11.78 -0.53 15.32
C ARG A 38 -11.23 -1.91 15.00
N THR A 39 -10.18 -2.29 15.71
CA THR A 39 -9.41 -3.49 15.45
C THR A 39 -9.28 -4.31 16.72
N ARG A 40 -9.45 -5.62 16.60
CA ARG A 40 -9.37 -6.58 17.72
C ARG A 40 -8.47 -7.73 17.33
N THR A 41 -7.60 -8.15 18.24
CA THR A 41 -6.96 -9.46 18.10
C THR A 41 -7.98 -10.53 18.44
N ILE A 42 -8.06 -11.54 17.58
CA ILE A 42 -8.97 -12.67 17.71
C ILE A 42 -8.11 -13.93 17.87
N THR A 43 -8.66 -14.94 18.55
CA THR A 43 -7.98 -16.19 18.90
C THR A 43 -8.60 -17.43 18.26
N SER A 44 -9.85 -17.35 17.80
CA SER A 44 -10.53 -18.46 17.11
C SER A 44 -11.64 -17.98 16.14
N PRO A 45 -12.08 -18.83 15.19
CA PRO A 45 -13.28 -18.56 14.39
C PRO A 45 -14.56 -18.45 15.22
N GLY A 46 -14.66 -19.20 16.32
CA GLY A 46 -15.80 -19.14 17.23
C GLY A 46 -15.95 -17.76 17.88
N GLU A 47 -14.82 -17.13 18.24
CA GLU A 47 -14.79 -15.77 18.77
C GLU A 47 -15.29 -14.74 17.73
N LEU A 48 -14.94 -14.88 16.44
CA LEU A 48 -15.50 -14.01 15.39
C LEU A 48 -17.04 -14.08 15.35
N ARG A 49 -17.59 -15.31 15.37
CA ARG A 49 -19.05 -15.52 15.36
C ARG A 49 -19.71 -14.95 16.61
N ALA A 50 -19.11 -15.16 17.78
CA ALA A 50 -19.63 -14.64 19.04
C ALA A 50 -19.65 -13.11 19.07
N LEU A 51 -18.58 -12.46 18.62
CA LEU A 51 -18.51 -10.99 18.53
C LEU A 51 -19.52 -10.41 17.54
N HIS A 52 -19.75 -11.09 16.42
CA HIS A 52 -20.79 -10.70 15.48
C HIS A 52 -22.20 -10.86 16.08
N ALA A 53 -22.50 -12.02 16.68
CA ALA A 53 -23.79 -12.30 17.32
C ALA A 53 -24.10 -11.33 18.47
N ALA A 54 -23.08 -10.85 19.19
CA ALA A 54 -23.21 -9.85 20.24
C ALA A 54 -23.30 -8.40 19.72
N GLY A 55 -23.30 -8.17 18.39
CA GLY A 55 -23.34 -6.83 17.79
C GLY A 55 -22.05 -6.02 17.94
N VAL A 56 -20.95 -6.64 18.39
CA VAL A 56 -19.66 -5.98 18.58
C VAL A 56 -18.93 -5.79 17.24
N LEU A 57 -19.07 -6.76 16.32
CA LEU A 57 -18.58 -6.70 14.94
C LEU A 57 -19.76 -6.69 13.96
N GLY A 58 -19.96 -5.55 13.28
CA GLY A 58 -20.93 -5.44 12.20
C GLY A 58 -20.40 -6.08 10.91
N LEU A 59 -21.30 -6.60 10.08
CA LEU A 59 -20.95 -6.99 8.71
C LEU A 59 -21.06 -5.77 7.77
N PRO A 60 -20.19 -5.66 6.76
CA PRO A 60 -18.98 -6.47 6.59
C PRO A 60 -17.89 -6.11 7.61
N PHE A 61 -16.98 -7.06 7.89
CA PHE A 61 -15.73 -6.79 8.61
C PHE A 61 -14.55 -7.44 7.90
N VAL A 62 -13.33 -7.02 8.21
CA VAL A 62 -12.10 -7.54 7.62
C VAL A 62 -11.40 -8.47 8.62
N VAL A 63 -11.02 -9.66 8.17
CA VAL A 63 -10.10 -10.55 8.90
C VAL A 63 -8.75 -10.52 8.20
N LYS A 64 -7.68 -10.26 8.95
CA LYS A 64 -6.32 -10.18 8.40
C LYS A 64 -5.26 -10.69 9.39
N PRO A 65 -4.12 -11.17 8.89
CA PRO A 65 -2.88 -11.27 9.68
C PRO A 65 -2.55 -9.98 10.44
N ALA A 66 -1.90 -10.07 11.61
CA ALA A 66 -1.34 -8.90 12.30
C ALA A 66 -0.06 -8.37 11.63
N ASP A 67 0.60 -9.22 10.85
CA ASP A 67 1.79 -8.95 10.05
C ASP A 67 1.53 -9.24 8.57
N GLY A 68 2.55 -9.16 7.73
CA GLY A 68 2.44 -9.50 6.32
C GLY A 68 2.28 -8.29 5.40
N ALA A 69 2.08 -8.57 4.12
CA ALA A 69 2.01 -7.56 3.08
C ALA A 69 1.30 -8.10 1.84
N GLY A 70 0.94 -7.20 0.93
CA GLY A 70 0.41 -7.55 -0.39
C GLY A 70 -0.93 -8.28 -0.36
N SER A 71 -1.80 -7.89 0.56
CA SER A 71 -3.14 -8.43 0.77
C SER A 71 -3.20 -9.94 1.06
N ALA A 72 -2.08 -10.55 1.46
CA ALA A 72 -2.03 -11.97 1.78
C ALA A 72 -2.86 -12.29 3.03
N GLY A 73 -3.84 -13.19 2.90
CA GLY A 73 -4.69 -13.61 4.03
C GLY A 73 -5.74 -12.59 4.46
N ILE A 74 -5.88 -11.47 3.75
CA ILE A 74 -6.91 -10.47 4.02
C ILE A 74 -8.23 -10.93 3.38
N THR A 75 -9.29 -10.97 4.18
CA THR A 75 -10.64 -11.35 3.72
C THR A 75 -11.68 -10.37 4.24
N VAL A 76 -12.52 -9.85 3.35
CA VAL A 76 -13.77 -9.14 3.73
C VAL A 76 -14.85 -10.19 3.97
N VAL A 77 -15.31 -10.27 5.20
CA VAL A 77 -16.37 -11.16 5.67
C VAL A 77 -17.71 -10.45 5.57
N THR A 78 -18.60 -10.99 4.75
CA THR A 78 -19.95 -10.47 4.47
C THR A 78 -21.07 -11.36 5.02
N SER A 79 -20.72 -12.57 5.48
CA SER A 79 -21.64 -13.51 6.15
C SER A 79 -20.92 -14.25 7.28
N PRO A 80 -21.61 -14.60 8.39
CA PRO A 80 -21.02 -15.36 9.50
C PRO A 80 -20.40 -16.70 9.09
N ASP A 81 -20.91 -17.32 8.02
CA ASP A 81 -20.42 -18.62 7.52
C ASP A 81 -19.01 -18.53 6.93
N GLN A 82 -18.56 -17.34 6.55
CA GLN A 82 -17.23 -17.11 5.99
C GLN A 82 -16.13 -17.00 7.07
N THR A 83 -16.50 -16.92 8.35
CA THR A 83 -15.55 -16.64 9.45
C THR A 83 -14.46 -17.70 9.62
N GLU A 84 -14.81 -18.98 9.44
CA GLU A 84 -13.86 -20.10 9.51
C GLU A 84 -12.81 -20.01 8.41
N ALA A 85 -13.26 -19.81 7.16
CA ALA A 85 -12.38 -19.70 6.01
C ALA A 85 -11.48 -18.46 6.11
N ALA A 86 -12.03 -17.32 6.49
CA ALA A 86 -11.30 -16.06 6.65
C ALA A 86 -10.23 -16.17 7.74
N TRP A 87 -10.56 -16.78 8.88
CA TRP A 87 -9.61 -17.04 9.96
C TRP A 87 -8.46 -17.94 9.52
N ARG A 88 -8.77 -19.05 8.84
CA ARG A 88 -7.75 -19.97 8.32
C ARG A 88 -6.84 -19.27 7.30
N ALA A 89 -7.43 -18.53 6.35
CA ALA A 89 -6.67 -17.77 5.36
C ALA A 89 -5.69 -16.79 6.01
N ALA A 90 -6.11 -16.05 7.04
CA ALA A 90 -5.22 -15.18 7.79
C ALA A 90 -4.12 -15.97 8.52
N ARG A 91 -4.47 -17.08 9.18
CA ARG A 91 -3.52 -17.90 9.95
C ARG A 91 -2.44 -18.55 9.07
N THR A 92 -2.80 -19.00 7.86
CA THR A 92 -1.91 -19.74 6.96
C THR A 92 -1.30 -18.87 5.87
N ALA A 93 -1.55 -17.55 5.88
CA ALA A 93 -0.95 -16.65 4.91
C ALA A 93 0.58 -16.77 4.92
N GLN A 94 1.17 -16.85 3.74
CA GLN A 94 2.63 -16.95 3.63
C GLN A 94 3.29 -15.66 4.10
N VAL A 95 4.34 -15.80 4.92
CA VAL A 95 5.12 -14.66 5.38
C VAL A 95 5.82 -13.99 4.20
N MET A 96 5.93 -12.66 4.26
CA MET A 96 6.67 -11.85 3.31
C MET A 96 8.02 -11.46 3.92
N TYR A 97 9.02 -11.23 3.06
CA TYR A 97 10.32 -10.64 3.44
C TYR A 97 11.17 -11.45 4.45
N GLY A 98 10.88 -12.74 4.64
CA GLY A 98 11.68 -13.63 5.49
C GLY A 98 11.63 -13.34 6.99
N LEU A 99 10.70 -12.49 7.44
CA LEU A 99 10.51 -12.18 8.85
C LEU A 99 9.79 -13.31 9.60
N PRO A 100 9.99 -13.47 10.92
CA PRO A 100 9.15 -14.35 11.72
C PRO A 100 7.68 -13.92 11.67
N ARG A 101 6.77 -14.90 11.65
CA ARG A 101 5.32 -14.66 11.63
C ARG A 101 4.84 -14.11 12.97
N ASP A 102 4.07 -13.03 12.96
CA ASP A 102 3.18 -12.69 14.06
C ASP A 102 1.95 -13.61 14.01
N PRO A 103 1.74 -14.47 15.02
CA PRO A 103 0.63 -15.41 15.00
C PRO A 103 -0.73 -14.72 15.20
N ARG A 104 -0.79 -13.45 15.57
CA ARG A 104 -2.07 -12.78 15.81
C ARG A 104 -2.85 -12.65 14.51
N VAL A 105 -4.17 -12.82 14.63
CA VAL A 105 -5.14 -12.53 13.58
C VAL A 105 -6.01 -11.40 14.09
N LEU A 106 -6.29 -10.44 13.22
CA LEU A 106 -7.03 -9.23 13.51
C LEU A 106 -8.40 -9.30 12.84
N ALA A 107 -9.43 -8.92 13.59
CA ALA A 107 -10.71 -8.50 13.03
C ALA A 107 -10.82 -6.98 13.10
N GLN A 108 -11.15 -6.35 11.98
CA GLN A 108 -11.20 -4.91 11.82
C GLN A 108 -12.53 -4.52 11.18
N ASP A 109 -13.13 -3.41 11.62
CA ASP A 109 -14.31 -2.87 10.94
C ASP A 109 -14.00 -2.63 9.45
N HIS A 110 -14.92 -3.02 8.56
CA HIS A 110 -14.80 -2.63 7.16
C HIS A 110 -15.14 -1.15 7.01
N VAL A 111 -14.26 -0.40 6.34
CA VAL A 111 -14.48 1.01 6.02
C VAL A 111 -14.80 1.10 4.53
N PRO A 112 -16.02 1.53 4.14
CA PRO A 112 -16.39 1.67 2.74
C PRO A 112 -15.86 2.99 2.17
N GLY A 113 -15.29 2.98 0.97
CA GLY A 113 -14.87 4.20 0.30
C GLY A 113 -13.73 3.95 -0.69
N ASP A 114 -13.24 5.06 -1.23
CA ASP A 114 -12.14 5.04 -2.20
C ASP A 114 -10.80 4.88 -1.47
N GLU A 115 -9.95 4.00 -1.99
CA GLU A 115 -8.66 3.68 -1.38
C GLU A 115 -7.54 4.51 -1.99
N PHE A 116 -6.77 5.16 -1.11
CA PHE A 116 -5.62 5.98 -1.46
C PHE A 116 -4.41 5.58 -0.62
N SER A 117 -3.23 5.97 -1.09
CA SER A 117 -2.06 6.10 -0.22
C SER A 117 -1.44 7.48 -0.32
N VAL A 118 -0.72 7.90 0.70
CA VAL A 118 0.08 9.12 0.69
C VAL A 118 1.54 8.73 0.83
N GLU A 119 2.34 9.14 -0.15
CA GLU A 119 3.77 8.88 -0.19
C GLU A 119 4.50 10.06 0.45
N SER A 120 5.19 9.83 1.56
CA SER A 120 5.86 10.90 2.31
C SER A 120 7.29 10.53 2.66
N PHE A 121 8.10 11.55 2.89
CA PHE A 121 9.46 11.43 3.39
C PHE A 121 9.59 12.29 4.65
N THR A 122 10.19 11.72 5.69
CA THR A 122 10.46 12.43 6.95
C THR A 122 11.96 12.52 7.16
N GLN A 123 12.45 13.70 7.53
CA GLN A 123 13.85 13.91 7.89
C GLN A 123 13.93 14.80 9.13
N HIS A 124 14.67 14.36 10.15
CA HIS A 124 14.78 15.04 11.44
C HIS A 124 13.43 15.34 12.10
N GLY A 125 12.40 14.53 11.82
CA GLY A 125 11.03 14.71 12.30
C GLY A 125 10.20 15.75 11.54
N ALA A 126 10.71 16.30 10.44
CA ALA A 126 9.93 17.13 9.51
C ALA A 126 9.50 16.28 8.31
N THR A 127 8.20 16.26 8.03
CA THR A 127 7.60 15.43 6.98
C THR A 127 7.25 16.27 5.75
N THR A 128 7.58 15.73 4.58
CA THR A 128 7.17 16.23 3.26
C THR A 128 6.30 15.17 2.61
N HIS A 129 5.03 15.48 2.34
CA HIS A 129 4.16 14.66 1.50
C HIS A 129 4.49 14.93 0.02
N LEU A 130 4.82 13.88 -0.74
CA LEU A 130 5.15 14.01 -2.16
C LEU A 130 3.90 14.05 -3.03
N CYS A 131 3.00 13.09 -2.82
CA CYS A 131 1.77 12.97 -3.58
C CYS A 131 0.78 12.01 -2.91
N ILE A 132 -0.45 12.05 -3.42
CA ILE A 132 -1.49 11.06 -3.14
C ILE A 132 -1.51 10.07 -4.31
N THR A 133 -1.60 8.79 -4.01
CA THR A 133 -1.71 7.70 -4.96
C THR A 133 -3.13 7.12 -4.89
N ARG A 134 -3.84 7.05 -6.01
CA ARG A 134 -5.11 6.32 -6.09
C ARG A 134 -4.82 4.83 -6.25
N LYS A 135 -5.47 3.97 -5.46
CA LYS A 135 -5.35 2.51 -5.59
C LYS A 135 -6.53 1.97 -6.41
N HIS A 136 -6.26 0.96 -7.23
CA HIS A 136 -7.26 0.19 -7.96
C HIS A 136 -7.24 -1.22 -7.37
N THR A 137 -8.29 -1.65 -6.68
CA THR A 137 -8.35 -2.96 -6.01
C THR A 137 -9.52 -3.80 -6.50
N THR A 138 -9.46 -5.11 -6.28
CA THR A 138 -10.61 -5.99 -6.51
C THR A 138 -11.73 -5.70 -5.52
N ASP A 139 -12.96 -5.91 -5.98
CA ASP A 139 -14.15 -5.94 -5.12
C ASP A 139 -14.36 -7.31 -4.47
N GLY A 140 -15.30 -7.34 -3.52
CA GLY A 140 -15.72 -8.56 -2.84
C GLY A 140 -14.80 -8.96 -1.69
N ALA A 141 -14.50 -10.26 -1.58
CA ALA A 141 -13.81 -10.84 -0.43
C ALA A 141 -12.32 -10.50 -0.38
N HIS A 142 -11.69 -10.22 -1.53
CA HIS A 142 -10.25 -9.97 -1.62
C HIS A 142 -9.98 -8.52 -2.04
N ARG A 143 -8.84 -7.99 -1.60
CA ARG A 143 -8.38 -6.62 -1.91
C ARG A 143 -7.05 -6.66 -2.66
N VAL A 144 -7.00 -7.41 -3.75
CA VAL A 144 -5.81 -7.47 -4.61
C VAL A 144 -5.69 -6.15 -5.34
N GLU A 145 -4.54 -5.47 -5.25
CA GLU A 145 -4.39 -4.25 -6.06
C GLU A 145 -4.11 -4.66 -7.51
N LEU A 146 -4.94 -4.14 -8.41
CA LEU A 146 -4.88 -4.27 -9.85
C LEU A 146 -4.10 -3.11 -10.48
N GLY A 147 -3.84 -2.05 -9.72
CA GLY A 147 -3.00 -0.95 -10.15
C GLY A 147 -3.00 0.20 -9.17
N HIS A 148 -2.30 1.26 -9.53
CA HIS A 148 -2.38 2.54 -8.86
C HIS A 148 -1.92 3.67 -9.77
N THR A 149 -2.39 4.89 -9.50
CA THR A 149 -2.15 6.08 -10.30
C THR A 149 -1.69 7.22 -9.40
N LEU A 150 -0.59 7.89 -9.72
CA LEU A 150 -0.09 9.03 -8.96
C LEU A 150 0.50 10.15 -9.84
N PRO A 151 0.35 11.42 -9.44
CA PRO A 151 -0.51 11.89 -8.35
C PRO A 151 -2.01 11.73 -8.64
N ALA A 152 -2.82 11.49 -7.62
CA ALA A 152 -4.27 11.54 -7.71
C ALA A 152 -4.75 12.99 -7.85
N ARG A 153 -5.59 13.27 -8.85
CA ARG A 153 -6.27 14.57 -8.98
C ARG A 153 -7.53 14.59 -8.12
N LEU A 154 -7.51 15.37 -7.04
CA LEU A 154 -8.59 15.47 -6.06
C LEU A 154 -8.98 16.94 -5.82
N PRO A 155 -10.20 17.22 -5.32
CA PRO A 155 -10.53 18.54 -4.80
C PRO A 155 -9.54 18.95 -3.69
N THR A 156 -9.15 20.22 -3.65
CA THR A 156 -8.14 20.73 -2.70
C THR A 156 -8.48 20.44 -1.23
N ALA A 157 -9.77 20.49 -0.87
CA ALA A 157 -10.21 20.16 0.49
C ALA A 157 -9.97 18.68 0.83
N THR A 158 -10.25 17.78 -0.12
CA THR A 158 -10.03 16.33 0.02
C THR A 158 -8.55 15.99 0.11
N GLU A 159 -7.73 16.58 -0.77
CA GLU A 159 -6.27 16.42 -0.75
C GLU A 159 -5.69 16.85 0.61
N ARG A 160 -6.11 18.02 1.10
CA ARG A 160 -5.69 18.52 2.41
C ARG A 160 -6.09 17.56 3.54
N ALA A 161 -7.32 17.05 3.54
CA ALA A 161 -7.78 16.12 4.56
C ALA A 161 -6.97 14.81 4.60
N LEU A 162 -6.58 14.29 3.43
CA LEU A 162 -5.72 13.11 3.32
C LEU A 162 -4.31 13.39 3.86
N PHE A 163 -3.69 14.52 3.48
CA PHE A 163 -2.38 14.91 4.01
C PHE A 163 -2.39 15.13 5.52
N GLU A 164 -3.35 15.89 6.05
CA GLU A 164 -3.45 16.12 7.49
C GLU A 164 -3.65 14.83 8.28
N GLN A 165 -4.44 13.89 7.74
CA GLN A 165 -4.65 12.60 8.37
C GLN A 165 -3.39 11.71 8.31
N THR A 166 -2.65 11.74 7.21
CA THR A 166 -1.35 11.07 7.10
C THR A 166 -0.33 11.67 8.07
N GLU A 167 -0.24 13.00 8.18
CA GLU A 167 0.67 13.67 9.12
C GLU A 167 0.41 13.25 10.57
N ARG A 168 -0.88 13.17 10.96
CA ARG A 168 -1.28 12.64 12.27
C ARG A 168 -0.83 11.20 12.48
N ALA A 169 -0.97 10.35 11.46
CA ALA A 169 -0.54 8.96 11.53
C ALA A 169 0.98 8.82 11.66
N ILE A 170 1.75 9.51 10.82
CA ILE A 170 3.23 9.56 10.85
C ILE A 170 3.73 10.03 12.21
N THR A 171 3.13 11.10 12.74
CA THR A 171 3.45 11.63 14.08
C THR A 171 3.14 10.62 15.18
N ALA A 172 1.99 9.95 15.11
CA ALA A 172 1.56 8.98 16.12
C ALA A 172 2.47 7.74 16.19
N VAL A 173 2.98 7.26 15.05
CA VAL A 173 3.94 6.14 15.02
C VAL A 173 5.39 6.57 15.27
N GLY A 174 5.66 7.88 15.29
CA GLY A 174 6.96 8.43 15.66
C GLY A 174 8.05 8.26 14.60
N VAL A 175 7.70 8.22 13.31
CA VAL A 175 8.71 8.20 12.24
C VAL A 175 9.47 9.52 12.25
N ARG A 176 10.81 9.44 12.26
CA ARG A 176 11.70 10.62 12.29
C ARG A 176 12.60 10.75 11.06
N ASN A 177 12.94 9.64 10.43
CA ASN A 177 13.82 9.57 9.26
C ASN A 177 13.36 8.42 8.37
N GLY A 178 13.12 8.68 7.08
CA GLY A 178 12.81 7.69 6.06
C GLY A 178 11.54 7.99 5.28
N ALA A 179 11.18 7.09 4.36
CA ALA A 179 9.92 7.16 3.63
C ALA A 179 8.78 6.51 4.42
N THR A 180 7.57 6.96 4.18
CA THR A 180 6.35 6.32 4.67
C THR A 180 5.35 6.18 3.54
N HIS A 181 4.75 4.99 3.47
CA HIS A 181 3.58 4.69 2.65
C HIS A 181 2.40 4.52 3.59
N THR A 182 1.45 5.46 3.55
CA THR A 182 0.27 5.45 4.44
C THR A 182 -0.96 5.19 3.60
N GLU A 183 -1.69 4.11 3.87
CA GLU A 183 -2.92 3.74 3.17
C GLU A 183 -4.14 4.27 3.92
N LEU A 184 -5.09 4.86 3.20
CA LEU A 184 -6.28 5.48 3.74
C LEU A 184 -7.52 5.13 2.91
N ILE A 185 -8.67 5.04 3.56
CA ILE A 185 -9.97 5.07 2.90
C ILE A 185 -10.57 6.47 3.05
N LEU A 186 -11.03 7.02 1.93
CA LEU A 186 -11.89 8.19 1.89
C LEU A 186 -13.34 7.75 1.75
N ASN A 187 -14.12 7.93 2.82
CA ASN A 187 -15.55 7.67 2.81
C ASN A 187 -16.31 8.74 1.99
N SER A 188 -17.54 8.43 1.55
CA SER A 188 -18.40 9.35 0.79
C SER A 188 -18.80 10.62 1.56
N ASP A 189 -18.72 10.58 2.89
CA ASP A 189 -18.94 11.73 3.78
C ASP A 189 -17.68 12.59 4.02
N GLY A 190 -16.57 12.26 3.36
CA GLY A 190 -15.31 12.98 3.44
C GLY A 190 -14.42 12.58 4.61
N ARG A 191 -14.80 11.60 5.44
CA ARG A 191 -13.91 11.07 6.49
C ARG A 191 -12.77 10.28 5.88
N CYS A 192 -11.55 10.52 6.39
CA CYS A 192 -10.34 9.79 6.02
C CYS A 192 -9.95 8.83 7.14
N SER A 193 -9.98 7.53 6.88
CA SER A 193 -9.62 6.49 7.85
C SER A 193 -8.29 5.87 7.47
N VAL A 194 -7.32 5.81 8.40
CA VAL A 194 -6.02 5.17 8.14
C VAL A 194 -6.15 3.66 8.25
N LEU A 195 -5.82 2.95 7.18
CA LEU A 195 -5.83 1.49 7.11
C LEU A 195 -4.52 0.91 7.64
N GLU A 196 -3.39 1.43 7.15
CA GLU A 196 -2.04 0.95 7.43
C GLU A 196 -1.03 2.08 7.23
N ILE A 197 0.08 2.05 7.98
CA ILE A 197 1.25 2.88 7.74
C ILE A 197 2.51 2.01 7.76
N GLY A 198 3.27 2.04 6.67
CA GLY A 198 4.57 1.38 6.56
C GLY A 198 5.70 2.40 6.49
N ALA A 199 6.69 2.29 7.38
CA ALA A 199 7.92 3.09 7.35
C ALA A 199 8.90 2.63 6.24
N ARG A 200 8.43 2.68 4.99
CA ARG A 200 9.15 2.28 3.77
C ARG A 200 8.53 2.97 2.56
N LEU A 201 9.20 2.84 1.41
CA LEU A 201 8.58 3.14 0.12
C LEU A 201 7.41 2.18 -0.16
N GLY A 202 6.41 2.71 -0.87
CA GLY A 202 5.30 1.95 -1.40
C GLY A 202 5.79 0.83 -2.32
N ALA A 203 5.19 -0.35 -2.20
CA ALA A 203 5.47 -1.48 -3.08
C ALA A 203 4.73 -1.31 -4.43
N GLY A 204 4.85 -2.30 -5.32
CA GLY A 204 4.13 -2.27 -6.60
C GLY A 204 4.61 -1.20 -7.58
N HIS A 205 5.89 -0.82 -7.51
CA HIS A 205 6.51 0.20 -8.37
C HIS A 205 6.17 1.66 -8.05
N ILE A 206 5.56 1.96 -6.90
CA ILE A 206 5.28 3.36 -6.50
C ILE A 206 6.53 4.24 -6.56
N GLY A 207 7.71 3.74 -6.16
CA GLY A 207 8.97 4.48 -6.30
C GLY A 207 9.33 4.82 -7.75
N VAL A 208 9.14 3.87 -8.68
CA VAL A 208 9.37 4.09 -10.12
C VAL A 208 8.37 5.13 -10.66
N LEU A 209 7.11 5.04 -10.24
CA LEU A 209 6.08 5.99 -10.64
C LEU A 209 6.36 7.40 -10.10
N ILE A 210 6.86 7.54 -8.87
CA ILE A 210 7.31 8.84 -8.31
C ILE A 210 8.39 9.45 -9.21
N GLN A 211 9.35 8.64 -9.65
CA GLN A 211 10.41 9.11 -10.54
C GLN A 211 9.86 9.61 -11.88
N HIS A 212 8.92 8.88 -12.50
CA HIS A 212 8.33 9.31 -13.77
C HIS A 212 7.39 10.51 -13.63
N ALA A 213 6.58 10.55 -12.58
CA ALA A 213 5.54 11.56 -12.42
C ALA A 213 6.06 12.88 -11.83
N LEU A 214 7.02 12.81 -10.90
CA LEU A 214 7.53 13.97 -10.16
C LEU A 214 8.99 14.29 -10.48
N GLY A 215 9.72 13.40 -11.14
CA GLY A 215 11.16 13.59 -11.39
C GLY A 215 12.01 13.52 -10.12
N ILE A 216 11.49 12.90 -9.05
CA ILE A 216 12.19 12.67 -7.78
C ILE A 216 12.79 11.26 -7.82
N ASP A 217 14.07 11.10 -7.48
CA ASP A 217 14.65 9.79 -7.20
C ASP A 217 14.41 9.43 -5.72
N PRO A 218 13.43 8.55 -5.41
CA PRO A 218 13.09 8.24 -4.03
C PRO A 218 14.16 7.38 -3.33
N TRP A 219 14.98 6.63 -4.07
CA TRP A 219 16.07 5.83 -3.49
C TRP A 219 17.23 6.72 -3.09
N ARG A 220 17.57 7.70 -3.94
CA ARG A 220 18.56 8.72 -3.59
C ARG A 220 18.13 9.51 -2.36
N ALA A 221 16.88 9.96 -2.31
CA ALA A 221 16.35 10.66 -1.15
C ALA A 221 16.40 9.81 0.13
N LEU A 222 16.08 8.52 0.05
CA LEU A 222 16.24 7.59 1.18
C LEU A 222 17.69 7.45 1.63
N TRP A 223 18.63 7.32 0.68
CA TRP A 223 20.06 7.26 1.00
C TRP A 223 20.55 8.53 1.67
N ASP A 224 20.20 9.70 1.14
CA ASP A 224 20.60 10.98 1.72
C ASP A 224 20.06 11.09 3.16
N ILE A 225 18.79 10.77 3.41
CA ILE A 225 18.20 10.75 4.76
C ILE A 225 18.93 9.77 5.69
N ALA A 226 19.22 8.56 5.22
CA ALA A 226 19.92 7.54 6.01
C ALA A 226 21.35 7.98 6.38
N LEU A 227 21.98 8.80 5.54
CA LEU A 227 23.31 9.38 5.76
C LEU A 227 23.27 10.73 6.49
N GLY A 228 22.09 11.20 6.90
CA GLY A 228 21.90 12.52 7.53
C GLY A 228 22.14 13.70 6.58
N GLN A 229 22.19 13.45 5.26
CA GLN A 229 22.33 14.48 4.23
C GLN A 229 20.97 15.04 3.83
N PRO A 230 20.85 16.33 3.48
CA PRO A 230 19.59 16.90 3.02
C PRO A 230 19.07 16.16 1.78
N ALA A 231 17.87 15.61 1.86
CA ALA A 231 17.23 15.02 0.68
C ALA A 231 16.53 16.07 -0.17
N SER A 232 16.74 16.01 -1.50
CA SER A 232 15.97 16.82 -2.45
C SER A 232 14.64 16.13 -2.75
N LEU A 233 13.55 16.77 -2.33
CA LEU A 233 12.17 16.30 -2.52
C LEU A 233 11.36 17.25 -3.42
N ILE A 234 12.04 18.14 -4.12
CA ILE A 234 11.42 19.13 -5.01
C ILE A 234 11.09 18.43 -6.34
N PRO A 235 9.83 18.41 -6.79
CA PRO A 235 9.48 17.85 -8.08
C PRO A 235 10.19 18.58 -9.23
N ALA A 236 10.92 17.82 -10.05
CA ALA A 236 11.56 18.32 -11.27
C ALA A 236 10.60 18.30 -12.48
N THR A 237 9.55 17.49 -12.41
CA THR A 237 8.52 17.39 -13.45
C THR A 237 7.12 17.45 -12.81
N ARG A 238 6.12 17.64 -13.66
CA ARG A 238 4.70 17.59 -13.28
C ARG A 238 3.97 16.71 -14.30
N GLY A 239 3.93 15.42 -14.01
CA GLY A 239 3.23 14.43 -14.81
C GLY A 239 2.44 13.47 -13.93
N TYR A 240 2.01 12.39 -14.56
CA TYR A 240 1.25 11.32 -13.95
C TYR A 240 1.84 10.00 -14.41
N ALA A 241 1.88 9.03 -13.52
CA ALA A 241 2.30 7.68 -13.83
C ALA A 241 1.35 6.68 -13.20
N THR A 242 1.11 5.58 -13.89
CA THR A 242 0.18 4.54 -13.48
C THR A 242 0.82 3.17 -13.68
N ALA A 243 0.60 2.27 -12.74
CA ALA A 243 0.90 0.86 -12.89
C ALA A 243 -0.41 0.08 -12.98
N ARG A 244 -0.44 -0.92 -13.87
CA ARG A 244 -1.50 -1.92 -13.96
C ARG A 244 -0.90 -3.31 -13.86
N PHE A 245 -1.53 -4.17 -13.06
CA PHE A 245 -1.08 -5.53 -12.81
C PHE A 245 -1.97 -6.54 -13.53
N LEU A 246 -1.33 -7.52 -14.16
CA LEU A 246 -2.03 -8.61 -14.83
C LEU A 246 -2.35 -9.73 -13.85
N THR A 247 -3.56 -10.28 -13.93
CA THR A 247 -4.00 -11.44 -13.15
C THR A 247 -4.63 -12.48 -14.06
N SER A 248 -4.61 -13.75 -13.68
CA SER A 248 -5.33 -14.79 -14.43
C SER A 248 -6.81 -14.79 -14.05
N PRO A 249 -7.76 -14.77 -15.01
CA PRO A 249 -9.18 -14.88 -14.70
C PRO A 249 -9.61 -16.32 -14.37
N ARG A 250 -8.75 -17.31 -14.61
CA ARG A 250 -9.08 -18.73 -14.46
C ARG A 250 -7.92 -19.56 -13.92
N ALA A 251 -8.27 -20.66 -13.25
CA ALA A 251 -7.32 -21.60 -12.70
C ALA A 251 -6.72 -22.52 -13.79
N GLY A 252 -5.45 -22.88 -13.65
CA GLY A 252 -4.78 -23.85 -14.51
C GLY A 252 -3.26 -23.63 -14.59
N ARG A 253 -2.61 -24.09 -15.66
CA ARG A 253 -1.19 -23.84 -15.91
C ARG A 253 -1.01 -22.71 -16.93
N LEU A 254 -0.20 -21.71 -16.60
CA LEU A 254 0.09 -20.61 -17.52
C LEU A 254 0.82 -21.15 -18.75
N ALA A 255 0.22 -21.06 -19.92
CA ALA A 255 0.85 -21.49 -21.18
C ALA A 255 1.64 -20.34 -21.81
N ALA A 256 1.03 -19.16 -21.92
CA ALA A 256 1.65 -17.99 -22.52
C ALA A 256 0.96 -16.70 -22.07
N VAL A 257 1.69 -15.59 -22.13
CA VAL A 257 1.13 -14.23 -22.11
C VAL A 257 1.63 -13.51 -23.36
N THR A 258 0.71 -13.01 -24.19
CA THR A 258 1.02 -12.35 -25.47
C THR A 258 0.37 -10.97 -25.54
N GLY A 259 0.83 -10.11 -26.46
CA GLY A 259 0.26 -8.76 -26.64
C GLY A 259 0.80 -7.69 -25.69
N LEU A 260 1.95 -7.94 -25.04
CA LEU A 260 2.66 -6.88 -24.31
C LEU A 260 3.10 -5.78 -25.29
N PRO A 261 2.95 -4.49 -24.92
CA PRO A 261 3.46 -3.40 -25.74
C PRO A 261 4.99 -3.36 -25.68
N PRO A 262 5.65 -2.75 -26.69
CA PRO A 262 7.06 -2.41 -26.57
C PRO A 262 7.27 -1.36 -25.47
N VAL A 263 8.49 -1.33 -24.92
CA VAL A 263 8.90 -0.25 -24.01
C VAL A 263 9.16 1.02 -24.82
N THR A 264 8.55 2.13 -24.38
CA THR A 264 8.66 3.45 -25.00
C THR A 264 8.79 4.53 -23.92
N PRO A 265 9.08 5.80 -24.26
CA PRO A 265 9.08 6.88 -23.27
C PRO A 265 7.76 7.05 -22.51
N THR A 266 6.61 6.72 -23.12
CA THR A 266 5.29 6.79 -22.47
C THR A 266 4.88 5.45 -21.84
N VAL A 267 5.54 4.34 -22.18
CA VAL A 267 5.36 3.01 -21.60
C VAL A 267 6.71 2.49 -21.09
N PRO A 268 7.23 3.01 -19.97
CA PRO A 268 8.59 2.73 -19.53
C PRO A 268 8.82 1.28 -19.05
N ALA A 269 7.75 0.52 -18.76
CA ALA A 269 7.87 -0.88 -18.41
C ALA A 269 6.64 -1.68 -18.85
N ALA A 270 6.88 -2.87 -19.42
CA ALA A 270 5.87 -3.89 -19.65
C ALA A 270 6.54 -5.26 -19.46
N HIS A 271 6.18 -5.99 -18.40
CA HIS A 271 6.93 -7.18 -17.99
C HIS A 271 6.03 -8.25 -17.39
N ILE A 272 6.29 -9.51 -17.78
CA ILE A 272 5.65 -10.70 -17.22
C ILE A 272 6.63 -11.39 -16.26
N ARG A 273 6.21 -11.52 -15.01
CA ARG A 273 6.98 -12.16 -13.94
C ARG A 273 6.70 -13.66 -13.86
N ALA A 274 5.49 -14.10 -14.18
CA ALA A 274 5.10 -15.51 -14.10
C ALA A 274 5.71 -16.32 -15.26
N ALA A 275 6.39 -17.41 -14.94
CA ALA A 275 6.93 -18.32 -15.95
C ALA A 275 5.84 -19.22 -16.53
N ALA A 276 5.98 -19.63 -17.80
CA ALA A 276 5.15 -20.67 -18.38
C ALA A 276 5.26 -21.98 -17.56
N GLY A 277 4.17 -22.74 -17.50
CA GLY A 277 4.01 -23.95 -16.70
C GLY A 277 3.61 -23.71 -15.25
N THR A 278 3.72 -22.48 -14.72
CA THR A 278 3.32 -22.15 -13.35
C THR A 278 1.82 -22.30 -13.14
N HIS A 279 1.40 -22.72 -11.95
CA HIS A 279 -0.01 -22.73 -11.58
C HIS A 279 -0.48 -21.30 -11.34
N VAL A 280 -1.58 -20.92 -11.98
CA VAL A 280 -2.20 -19.61 -11.88
C VAL A 280 -3.70 -19.75 -11.62
N GLY A 281 -4.32 -18.71 -11.09
CA GLY A 281 -5.76 -18.62 -10.85
C GLY A 281 -6.19 -17.17 -10.58
N PRO A 282 -7.50 -16.95 -10.35
CA PRO A 282 -7.99 -15.67 -9.84
C PRO A 282 -7.17 -15.24 -8.64
N ALA A 283 -6.66 -14.00 -8.68
CA ALA A 283 -5.76 -13.52 -7.64
C ALA A 283 -6.55 -13.29 -6.34
N THR A 284 -6.08 -13.90 -5.26
CA THR A 284 -6.57 -13.66 -3.88
C THR A 284 -5.59 -12.81 -3.05
N SER A 285 -4.41 -12.55 -3.60
CA SER A 285 -3.39 -11.65 -3.05
C SER A 285 -2.52 -11.09 -4.19
N ASN A 286 -1.67 -10.11 -3.88
CA ASN A 286 -0.76 -9.51 -4.85
C ASN A 286 0.29 -10.50 -5.41
N ARG A 287 0.47 -11.67 -4.77
CA ARG A 287 1.33 -12.74 -5.32
C ARG A 287 0.77 -13.33 -6.61
N GLY A 288 -0.55 -13.32 -6.79
CA GLY A 288 -1.24 -13.81 -7.98
C GLY A 288 -1.06 -12.92 -9.22
N ARG A 289 -0.38 -11.77 -9.09
CA ARG A 289 -0.04 -10.90 -10.22
C ARG A 289 0.98 -11.58 -11.13
N LEU A 290 0.62 -11.74 -12.40
CA LEU A 290 1.41 -12.36 -13.46
C LEU A 290 2.48 -11.42 -14.00
N GLY A 291 2.21 -10.11 -13.98
CA GLY A 291 3.06 -9.09 -14.59
C GLY A 291 2.49 -7.70 -14.38
N HIS A 292 3.07 -6.72 -15.07
CA HIS A 292 2.63 -5.34 -15.01
C HIS A 292 2.95 -4.57 -16.29
N VAL A 293 2.24 -3.44 -16.46
CA VAL A 293 2.61 -2.34 -17.36
C VAL A 293 2.67 -1.05 -16.55
N ILE A 294 3.61 -0.18 -16.89
CA ILE A 294 3.70 1.20 -16.41
C ILE A 294 3.48 2.14 -17.59
N VAL A 295 2.63 3.14 -17.39
CA VAL A 295 2.38 4.21 -18.36
C VAL A 295 2.62 5.57 -17.69
N THR A 296 3.20 6.52 -18.41
CA THR A 296 3.46 7.88 -17.94
C THR A 296 3.00 8.92 -18.98
N GLY A 297 2.57 10.08 -18.50
CA GLY A 297 2.02 11.13 -19.35
C GLY A 297 1.59 12.40 -18.59
N PRO A 298 1.06 13.40 -19.31
CA PRO A 298 0.74 14.71 -18.73
C PRO A 298 -0.64 14.81 -18.05
N ASP A 299 -1.51 13.82 -18.22
CA ASP A 299 -2.88 13.81 -17.69
C ASP A 299 -3.23 12.45 -17.03
N PRO A 300 -3.88 12.44 -15.85
CA PRO A 300 -4.14 11.21 -15.11
C PRO A 300 -5.16 10.31 -15.82
N ARG A 301 -6.15 10.87 -16.54
CA ARG A 301 -7.11 10.05 -17.27
C ARG A 301 -6.44 9.41 -18.47
N THR A 302 -5.64 10.17 -19.22
CA THR A 302 -4.93 9.63 -20.39
C THR A 302 -4.02 8.46 -20.02
N VAL A 303 -3.27 8.53 -18.92
CA VAL A 303 -2.39 7.41 -18.52
C VAL A 303 -3.20 6.18 -18.10
N ASP A 304 -4.32 6.37 -17.40
CA ASP A 304 -5.21 5.28 -16.98
C ASP A 304 -5.90 4.63 -18.19
N ASP A 305 -6.47 5.43 -19.09
CA ASP A 305 -7.14 4.96 -20.31
C ASP A 305 -6.17 4.17 -21.21
N GLN A 306 -4.94 4.67 -21.38
CA GLN A 306 -3.90 3.99 -22.15
C GLN A 306 -3.48 2.69 -21.48
N ALA A 307 -3.29 2.67 -20.16
CA ALA A 307 -2.92 1.45 -19.43
C ALA A 307 -4.03 0.39 -19.50
N ASP A 308 -5.29 0.80 -19.38
CA ASP A 308 -6.44 -0.10 -19.48
C ASP A 308 -6.64 -0.61 -20.92
N GLN A 309 -6.37 0.23 -21.93
CA GLN A 309 -6.36 -0.20 -23.34
C GLN A 309 -5.26 -1.25 -23.60
N ILE A 310 -4.06 -1.04 -23.07
CA ILE A 310 -2.97 -2.01 -23.15
C ILE A 310 -3.38 -3.33 -22.49
N LEU A 311 -3.96 -3.29 -21.29
CA LEU A 311 -4.41 -4.50 -20.59
C LEU A 311 -5.42 -5.30 -21.43
N ARG A 312 -6.35 -4.64 -22.13
CA ARG A 312 -7.32 -5.31 -23.01
C ARG A 312 -6.69 -6.00 -24.23
N GLN A 313 -5.48 -5.59 -24.63
CA GLN A 313 -4.75 -6.20 -25.74
C GLN A 313 -3.90 -7.39 -25.30
N ILE A 314 -3.66 -7.56 -24.00
CA ILE A 314 -2.85 -8.66 -23.47
C ILE A 314 -3.71 -9.90 -23.32
N THR A 315 -3.26 -11.01 -23.90
CA THR A 315 -3.92 -12.31 -23.81
C THR A 315 -3.17 -13.22 -22.85
N VAL A 316 -3.87 -13.74 -21.84
CA VAL A 316 -3.36 -14.73 -20.89
C VAL A 316 -3.91 -16.11 -21.25
N THR A 317 -3.06 -16.97 -21.79
CA THR A 317 -3.41 -18.35 -22.15
C THR A 317 -3.06 -19.28 -21.00
N VAL A 318 -4.07 -19.97 -20.47
CA VAL A 318 -3.94 -20.99 -19.41
C VAL A 318 -4.43 -22.33 -19.96
N THR A 319 -3.78 -23.43 -19.65
CA THR A 319 -4.31 -24.77 -19.92
C THR A 319 -5.00 -25.31 -18.68
N PRO A 320 -6.12 -26.04 -18.80
CA PRO A 320 -6.72 -26.72 -17.65
C PRO A 320 -5.66 -27.57 -16.95
N GLY A 321 -5.60 -27.51 -15.62
CA GLY A 321 -4.81 -28.50 -14.88
C GLY A 321 -5.43 -29.87 -15.11
N SER A 322 -4.62 -30.89 -15.38
CA SER A 322 -5.07 -32.27 -15.22
C SER A 322 -5.58 -32.40 -13.78
N GLY A 323 -6.88 -32.58 -13.62
CA GLY A 323 -7.50 -32.72 -12.31
C GLY A 323 -6.85 -33.90 -11.58
N THR A 324 -6.40 -33.66 -10.36
CA THR A 324 -6.18 -34.71 -9.36
C THR A 324 -7.40 -34.79 -8.49
#